data_AF-A0A7C1X2P0-F1
#
_entry.id   AF-A0A7C1X2P0-F1
#
_cell.length_a   1.000
_cell.length_b   1.000
_cell.length_c   1.000
_cell.angle_alpha   90.00
_cell.angle_beta   90.00
_cell.angle_gamma   90.00
#
_symmetry.space_group_name_H-M   'P 1'
#
loop_
_entity.id
_entity.type
_entity.pdbx_description
1 polymer ?
#
loop_
_entity_poly.entity_id
_entity_poly.type
_entity_poly.pdbx_seq_one_letter_code
_entity_poly.pdbx_strand_id
1 'polypeptide(L)'
;MLEILATSLLESVSGLIFGKVIQIAVNKGVRRRGSLSLANQRKDTNTSDKTPSLPLISLKGELGNDLMCAYKEFIQNNDITAINNYIQKAALESDITLVVEFSRKIEEDVRIQLGRRVEYLISHVEEIPLNAFPTIAKRVWNFVRTINTVHKGPKIQLFLSMPVVLGFQLGQLIGLSRYNIELFHFEKGRYSKIPSVKRRMESTDVG
;
A
#
# COMPACT_ATOMS: atom_id res chain seq x y z
N MET A 1 15.69 -9.60 -7.82
CA MET A 1 14.68 -9.39 -6.75
C MET A 1 14.33 -7.91 -6.53
N LEU A 2 15.23 -6.96 -6.82
CA LEU A 2 14.99 -5.51 -6.86
C LEU A 2 14.07 -5.04 -8.03
N GLU A 3 13.97 -5.80 -9.12
CA GLU A 3 13.15 -5.45 -10.30
C GLU A 3 11.64 -5.68 -10.11
N ILE A 4 11.24 -6.60 -9.24
CA ILE A 4 9.84 -6.89 -8.89
C ILE A 4 9.26 -5.82 -7.95
N LEU A 5 10.15 -5.15 -7.20
CA LEU A 5 9.87 -3.96 -6.38
C LEU A 5 9.57 -2.75 -7.27
N ALA A 6 10.34 -2.55 -8.35
CA ALA A 6 10.19 -1.42 -9.26
C ALA A 6 8.88 -1.45 -10.08
N THR A 7 8.41 -2.64 -10.47
CA THR A 7 7.18 -2.81 -11.28
C THR A 7 5.90 -2.72 -10.46
N SER A 8 5.89 -3.17 -9.19
CA SER A 8 4.73 -3.01 -8.31
C SER A 8 4.45 -1.57 -7.90
N LEU A 9 5.51 -0.78 -7.77
CA LEU A 9 5.44 0.64 -7.44
C LEU A 9 4.95 1.48 -8.63
N LEU A 10 5.08 0.99 -9.87
CA LEU A 10 4.67 1.69 -11.09
C LEU A 10 3.15 1.77 -11.25
N GLU A 11 2.40 0.74 -10.85
CA GLU A 11 0.95 0.65 -11.09
C GLU A 11 0.07 1.25 -9.98
N SER A 12 0.62 1.55 -8.81
CA SER A 12 -0.13 2.16 -7.68
C SER A 12 -0.29 3.67 -7.83
N VAL A 13 0.47 4.25 -8.75
CA VAL A 13 1.01 5.59 -8.61
C VAL A 13 0.42 6.59 -9.60
N SER A 14 -0.35 6.16 -10.59
CA SER A 14 -1.14 7.07 -11.41
C SER A 14 -2.27 7.80 -10.64
N GLY A 15 -2.34 7.66 -9.30
CA GLY A 15 -2.86 8.77 -8.49
C GLY A 15 -2.44 8.77 -7.03
N LEU A 16 -1.22 8.29 -6.74
CA LEU A 16 -0.50 8.49 -5.48
C LEU A 16 1.00 8.47 -5.80
N ILE A 17 1.58 9.64 -6.05
CA ILE A 17 2.88 9.89 -6.70
C ILE A 17 4.06 9.28 -5.90
N PHE A 18 4.61 8.09 -6.28
CA PHE A 18 5.79 7.48 -5.60
C PHE A 18 6.74 6.62 -6.46
N GLY A 19 6.31 6.11 -7.62
CA GLY A 19 7.06 5.11 -8.41
C GLY A 19 8.23 5.64 -9.26
N LYS A 20 8.16 6.87 -9.79
CA LYS A 20 9.28 7.46 -10.57
C LYS A 20 10.54 7.67 -9.72
N VAL A 21 10.36 7.86 -8.42
CA VAL A 21 11.41 8.21 -7.45
C VAL A 21 12.39 7.06 -7.25
N ILE A 22 11.89 5.86 -6.96
CA ILE A 22 12.73 4.69 -6.75
C ILE A 22 13.36 4.23 -8.08
N GLN A 23 12.65 4.36 -9.21
CA GLN A 23 13.19 4.00 -10.52
C GLN A 23 14.33 4.94 -10.96
N ILE A 24 14.25 6.24 -10.70
CA ILE A 24 15.34 7.19 -10.94
C ILE A 24 16.53 6.89 -10.02
N ALA A 25 16.26 6.55 -8.76
CA ALA A 25 17.31 6.28 -7.78
C ALA A 25 18.07 4.96 -8.06
N VAL A 26 17.36 3.91 -8.49
CA VAL A 26 17.96 2.65 -8.94
C VAL A 26 18.69 2.82 -10.28
N ASN A 27 18.11 3.54 -11.25
CA ASN A 27 18.77 3.77 -12.54
C ASN A 27 20.01 4.67 -12.44
N LYS A 28 20.06 5.62 -11.50
CA LYS A 28 21.28 6.42 -11.23
C LYS A 28 22.36 5.62 -10.48
N GLY A 29 21.99 4.62 -9.67
CA GLY A 29 22.94 3.68 -9.06
C GLY A 29 23.50 2.63 -10.03
N VAL A 30 22.72 2.20 -11.03
CA VAL A 30 23.11 1.17 -12.01
C VAL A 30 23.85 1.75 -13.23
N ARG A 31 23.66 3.03 -13.58
CA ARG A 31 24.28 3.69 -14.76
C ARG A 31 25.79 3.92 -14.70
N ARG A 32 26.54 3.27 -13.81
CA ARG A 32 28.00 3.09 -13.97
C ARG A 32 28.40 1.84 -14.76
N ARG A 33 27.47 1.00 -15.24
CA ARG A 33 27.77 -0.05 -16.22
C ARG A 33 26.66 -0.21 -17.27
N GLY A 34 27.03 0.04 -18.53
CA GLY A 34 26.28 -0.40 -19.70
C GLY A 34 25.40 0.66 -20.35
N SER A 35 25.85 1.15 -21.51
CA SER A 35 25.00 1.80 -22.50
C SER A 35 23.95 0.81 -23.02
N LEU A 36 22.75 1.30 -23.38
CA LEU A 36 21.96 0.81 -24.52
C LEU A 36 20.66 1.61 -24.71
N SER A 37 20.61 2.26 -25.87
CA SER A 37 19.47 2.56 -26.76
C SER A 37 18.07 2.73 -26.15
N LEU A 38 17.60 3.99 -26.10
CA LEU A 38 16.19 4.36 -26.02
C LEU A 38 15.74 4.86 -27.40
N ALA A 39 15.27 3.94 -28.23
CA ALA A 39 14.54 4.25 -29.44
C ALA A 39 13.25 3.42 -29.46
N ASN A 40 12.17 4.07 -29.90
CA ASN A 40 10.83 3.55 -30.16
C ASN A 40 9.90 3.39 -28.94
N GLN A 41 9.13 4.46 -28.69
CA GLN A 41 7.67 4.36 -28.71
C GLN A 41 7.08 5.75 -28.94
N ARG A 42 6.66 5.99 -30.19
CA ARG A 42 5.83 7.12 -30.61
C ARG A 42 4.45 6.56 -30.97
N LYS A 43 3.43 7.34 -30.58
CA LYS A 43 2.03 7.36 -31.04
C LYS A 43 1.16 6.17 -30.63
N ASP A 44 0.20 6.43 -29.76
CA ASP A 44 -1.15 6.77 -30.22
C ASP A 44 -1.77 7.83 -29.31
N THR A 45 -2.36 8.84 -29.96
CA THR A 45 -3.04 10.00 -29.36
C THR A 45 -4.50 9.97 -29.78
N ASN A 46 -5.37 10.38 -28.85
CA ASN A 46 -6.76 10.80 -29.01
C ASN A 46 -7.84 9.78 -28.63
N THR A 47 -8.07 9.70 -27.32
CA THR A 47 -9.42 9.74 -26.74
C THR A 47 -9.34 10.59 -25.48
N SER A 48 -10.07 11.70 -25.46
CA SER A 48 -10.25 12.53 -24.26
C SER A 48 -11.17 11.77 -23.31
N ASP A 49 -10.65 10.74 -22.65
CA ASP A 49 -11.27 10.15 -21.49
C ASP A 49 -11.22 11.20 -20.38
N LYS A 50 -12.39 11.76 -20.03
CA LYS A 50 -12.59 12.42 -18.75
C LYS A 50 -12.51 11.33 -17.68
N THR A 51 -11.30 10.84 -17.41
CA THR A 51 -11.06 9.95 -16.29
C THR A 51 -11.48 10.73 -15.05
N PRO A 52 -12.49 10.28 -14.29
CA PRO A 52 -12.89 10.97 -13.07
C PRO A 52 -11.64 11.13 -12.21
N SER A 53 -11.36 12.37 -11.81
CA SER A 53 -10.20 12.69 -10.97
C SER A 53 -10.30 11.83 -9.72
N LEU A 54 -9.42 10.83 -9.62
CA LEU A 54 -9.46 9.90 -8.50
C LEU A 54 -9.23 10.67 -7.21
N PRO A 55 -9.94 10.32 -6.13
CA PRO A 55 -9.83 11.03 -4.87
C PRO A 55 -8.39 11.03 -4.37
N LEU A 56 -7.98 12.18 -3.82
CA LEU A 56 -6.68 12.32 -3.19
C LEU A 56 -6.72 11.52 -1.87
N ILE A 57 -6.09 10.36 -1.89
CA ILE A 57 -5.96 9.52 -0.71
C ILE A 57 -4.84 10.11 0.16
N SER A 58 -5.13 10.42 1.42
CA SER A 58 -4.11 10.88 2.36
C SER A 58 -3.41 9.69 3.02
N LEU A 59 -2.08 9.69 3.00
CA LEU A 59 -1.25 8.77 3.77
C LEU A 59 -0.74 9.48 5.03
N LYS A 60 -1.01 8.89 6.19
CA LYS A 60 -0.67 9.38 7.53
C LYS A 60 -0.20 8.22 8.41
N GLY A 61 -0.07 8.46 9.71
CA GLY A 61 0.48 7.52 10.69
C GLY A 61 1.94 7.82 10.98
N GLU A 62 2.51 7.18 11.99
CA GLU A 62 3.90 7.44 12.38
C GLU A 62 4.88 7.17 11.24
N LEU A 63 4.88 5.94 10.73
CA LEU A 63 5.73 5.57 9.59
C LEU A 63 5.22 6.14 8.27
N GLY A 64 3.90 6.35 8.13
CA GLY A 64 3.34 7.01 6.95
C GLY A 64 3.83 8.45 6.81
N ASN A 65 3.90 9.22 7.90
CA ASN A 65 4.41 10.58 7.90
C ASN A 65 5.91 10.60 7.59
N ASP A 66 6.69 9.71 8.19
CA ASP A 66 8.13 9.58 7.92
C ASP A 66 8.39 9.27 6.43
N LEU A 67 7.60 8.38 5.84
CA LEU A 67 7.67 8.08 4.40
C LEU A 67 7.37 9.32 3.55
N MET A 68 6.33 10.08 3.91
CA MET A 68 5.98 11.30 3.18
C MET A 68 7.08 12.37 3.30
N CYS A 69 7.74 12.48 4.46
CA CYS A 69 8.89 13.37 4.65
C CYS A 69 10.08 12.94 3.79
N ALA A 70 10.48 11.67 3.87
CA ALA A 70 11.57 11.12 3.07
C ALA A 70 11.32 11.27 1.56
N TYR A 71 10.06 11.16 1.14
CA TYR A 71 9.65 11.39 -0.24
C TYR A 71 9.74 12.86 -0.66
N LYS A 72 9.28 13.78 0.19
CA LYS A 72 9.41 15.22 -0.09
C LYS A 72 10.88 15.61 -0.24
N GLU A 73 11.74 15.13 0.64
CA GLU A 73 13.19 15.35 0.57
C GLU A 73 13.78 14.77 -0.72
N PHE A 74 13.38 13.56 -1.10
CA PHE A 74 13.79 12.98 -2.37
C PHE A 74 13.37 13.86 -3.55
N ILE A 75 12.13 14.35 -3.59
CA ILE A 75 11.64 15.17 -4.70
C ILE A 75 12.36 16.51 -4.77
N GLN A 76 12.65 17.13 -3.63
CA GLN A 76 13.34 18.42 -3.55
C GLN A 76 14.82 18.31 -3.91
N ASN A 77 15.50 17.29 -3.39
CA ASN A 77 16.96 17.18 -3.45
C ASN A 77 17.45 16.16 -4.50
N ASN A 78 16.55 15.35 -5.05
CA ASN A 78 16.85 14.21 -5.93
C ASN A 78 17.83 13.21 -5.31
N ASP A 79 17.77 13.07 -3.97
CA ASP A 79 18.65 12.24 -3.15
C ASP A 79 17.87 11.08 -2.52
N ILE A 80 18.35 9.84 -2.74
CA ILE A 80 17.74 8.61 -2.23
C ILE A 80 18.05 8.37 -0.75
N THR A 81 19.00 9.08 -0.17
CA THR A 81 19.47 8.84 1.21
C THR A 81 18.33 8.89 2.22
N ALA A 82 17.41 9.86 2.10
CA ALA A 82 16.23 9.97 2.96
C ALA A 82 15.32 8.72 2.88
N ILE A 83 15.08 8.20 1.67
CA ILE A 83 14.29 6.98 1.45
C ILE A 83 14.99 5.76 2.04
N ASN A 84 16.31 5.64 1.86
CA ASN A 84 17.08 4.53 2.41
C ASN A 84 17.08 4.53 3.95
N ASN A 85 17.25 5.70 4.56
CA ASN A 85 17.18 5.86 6.01
C ASN A 85 15.80 5.46 6.55
N TYR A 86 14.74 5.89 5.86
CA TYR A 86 13.39 5.45 6.17
C TYR A 86 13.23 3.93 6.08
N ILE A 87 13.68 3.30 4.98
CA ILE A 87 13.58 1.84 4.80
C ILE A 87 14.33 1.09 5.90
N GLN A 88 15.53 1.54 6.25
CA GLN A 88 16.33 0.92 7.31
C GLN A 88 15.65 1.00 8.67
N LYS A 89 15.08 2.16 9.02
CA LYS A 89 14.30 2.36 10.25
C LYS A 89 13.04 1.48 10.24
N ALA A 90 12.25 1.56 9.16
CA ALA A 90 10.98 0.86 9.03
C ALA A 90 11.16 -0.67 9.09
N ALA A 91 12.22 -1.21 8.48
CA ALA A 91 12.49 -2.65 8.44
C ALA A 91 12.71 -3.31 9.82
N LEU A 92 12.79 -2.53 10.91
CA LEU A 92 12.89 -3.03 12.28
C LEU A 92 11.52 -3.38 12.88
N GLU A 93 10.43 -2.87 12.30
CA GLU A 93 9.08 -3.07 12.81
C GLU A 93 8.45 -4.36 12.26
N SER A 94 8.13 -5.29 13.16
CA SER A 94 7.55 -6.60 12.78
C SER A 94 6.03 -6.67 12.93
N ASP A 95 5.41 -5.75 13.68
CA ASP A 95 3.98 -5.68 13.96
C ASP A 95 3.42 -4.32 13.52
N ILE A 96 2.75 -4.30 12.37
CA ILE A 96 2.30 -3.08 11.70
C ILE A 96 0.78 -2.92 11.83
N THR A 97 0.32 -1.78 12.34
CA THR A 97 -1.08 -1.38 12.29
C THR A 97 -1.33 -0.56 11.04
N LEU A 98 -2.23 -1.06 10.19
CA LEU A 98 -2.75 -0.35 9.02
C LEU A 98 -4.24 -0.07 9.22
N VAL A 99 -4.60 1.21 9.23
CA VAL A 99 -5.98 1.68 9.25
C VAL A 99 -6.36 2.21 7.87
N VAL A 100 -7.53 1.81 7.36
CA VAL A 100 -8.09 2.28 6.10
C VAL A 100 -9.48 2.88 6.33
N GLU A 101 -9.64 4.16 6.01
CA GLU A 101 -10.85 4.98 6.24
C GLU A 101 -11.40 5.50 4.91
N PHE A 102 -12.48 4.89 4.45
CA PHE A 102 -13.28 5.33 3.31
C PHE A 102 -14.76 5.60 3.64
N SER A 103 -15.24 5.17 4.82
CA SER A 103 -16.64 5.41 5.24
C SER A 103 -16.76 6.29 6.47
N ARG A 104 -15.95 6.05 7.50
CA ARG A 104 -15.87 6.89 8.68
C ARG A 104 -14.44 6.92 9.20
N LYS A 105 -14.10 7.95 9.97
CA LYS A 105 -12.84 7.99 10.72
C LYS A 105 -12.92 6.98 11.87
N ILE A 106 -11.88 6.18 12.03
CA ILE A 106 -11.73 5.14 13.07
C ILE A 106 -10.33 5.12 13.68
N GLU A 107 -9.36 5.90 13.18
CA GLU A 107 -7.98 5.89 13.68
C GLU A 107 -7.90 6.16 15.18
N GLU A 108 -8.68 7.13 15.68
CA GLU A 108 -8.69 7.47 17.10
C GLU A 108 -9.21 6.30 17.98
N ASP A 109 -10.28 5.63 17.55
CA ASP A 109 -10.83 4.46 18.25
C ASP A 109 -9.79 3.32 18.32
N VAL A 110 -9.11 3.09 17.19
CA VAL A 110 -8.04 2.09 17.08
C VAL A 110 -6.85 2.45 17.99
N ARG A 111 -6.44 3.72 17.98
CA ARG A 111 -5.33 4.25 18.78
C ARG A 111 -5.61 4.11 20.27
N ILE A 112 -6.82 4.48 20.71
CA ILE A 112 -7.26 4.34 22.11
C ILE A 112 -7.23 2.87 22.52
N GLN A 113 -7.77 1.98 21.70
CA GLN A 113 -7.82 0.56 22.03
C GLN A 113 -6.43 -0.09 22.10
N LEU A 114 -5.53 0.25 21.17
CA LEU A 114 -4.19 -0.33 21.12
C LEU A 114 -3.23 0.28 22.16
N GLY A 115 -3.55 1.44 22.71
CA GLY A 115 -2.67 2.18 23.63
C GLY A 115 -1.39 2.72 22.98
N ARG A 116 -1.34 2.75 21.63
CA ARG A 116 -0.19 3.23 20.84
C ARG A 116 -0.66 3.87 19.53
N ARG A 117 0.24 4.59 18.87
CA ARG A 117 -0.02 5.21 17.56
C ARG A 117 -0.17 4.16 16.46
N VAL A 118 -0.84 4.55 15.38
CA VAL A 118 -0.95 3.74 14.16
C VAL A 118 0.25 4.01 13.25
N GLU A 119 0.86 2.96 12.70
CA GLU A 119 2.01 3.10 11.80
C GLU A 119 1.60 3.70 10.46
N TYR A 120 0.49 3.21 9.90
CA TYR A 120 -0.05 3.67 8.63
C TYR A 120 -1.56 3.92 8.69
N LEU A 121 -1.96 5.05 8.13
CA LEU A 121 -3.35 5.44 7.94
C LEU A 121 -3.55 5.84 6.47
N ILE A 122 -4.47 5.15 5.80
CA ILE A 122 -5.03 5.55 4.51
C ILE A 122 -6.40 6.16 4.80
N SER A 123 -6.57 7.46 4.55
CA SER A 123 -7.84 8.15 4.87
C SER A 123 -8.35 9.00 3.72
N HIS A 124 -9.62 8.77 3.36
CA HIS A 124 -10.43 9.54 2.42
C HIS A 124 -11.92 9.31 2.73
N VAL A 125 -12.48 10.12 3.63
CA VAL A 125 -13.87 9.97 4.10
C VAL A 125 -14.79 10.92 3.32
N GLU A 126 -15.05 10.56 2.07
CA GLU A 126 -15.97 11.26 1.16
C GLU A 126 -16.75 10.22 0.34
N GLU A 127 -17.71 10.67 -0.45
CA GLU A 127 -18.45 9.79 -1.36
C GLU A 127 -17.51 9.27 -2.46
N ILE A 128 -17.41 7.94 -2.56
CA ILE A 128 -16.60 7.27 -3.58
C ILE A 128 -17.52 6.69 -4.64
N PRO A 129 -17.38 7.08 -5.91
CA PRO A 129 -18.21 6.51 -6.97
C PRO A 129 -17.85 5.04 -7.21
N LEU A 130 -18.85 4.21 -7.50
CA LEU A 130 -18.70 2.76 -7.64
C LEU A 130 -17.66 2.35 -8.69
N ASN A 131 -17.54 3.12 -9.77
CA ASN A 131 -16.55 2.87 -10.83
C ASN A 131 -15.09 3.06 -10.36
N ALA A 132 -14.85 3.77 -9.26
CA ALA A 132 -13.52 3.96 -8.68
C ALA A 132 -13.10 2.82 -7.73
N PHE A 133 -14.03 1.95 -7.32
CA PHE A 133 -13.76 0.89 -6.34
C PHE A 133 -12.62 -0.05 -6.76
N PRO A 134 -12.56 -0.55 -8.02
CA PRO A 134 -11.47 -1.43 -8.44
C PRO A 134 -10.10 -0.74 -8.37
N THR A 135 -10.04 0.54 -8.75
CA THR A 135 -8.80 1.32 -8.70
C THR A 135 -8.35 1.57 -7.26
N ILE A 136 -9.28 1.90 -6.37
CA ILE A 136 -8.98 2.11 -4.95
C ILE A 136 -8.53 0.82 -4.28
N ALA A 137 -9.22 -0.30 -4.51
CA ALA A 137 -8.83 -1.61 -4.01
C ALA A 137 -7.41 -1.97 -4.46
N LYS A 138 -7.08 -1.77 -5.75
CA LYS A 138 -5.74 -2.00 -6.30
C LYS A 138 -4.67 -1.13 -5.63
N ARG A 139 -4.97 0.16 -5.38
CA ARG A 139 -4.04 1.08 -4.69
C ARG A 139 -3.76 0.65 -3.25
N VAL A 140 -4.80 0.31 -2.49
CA VAL A 140 -4.65 -0.17 -1.11
C VAL A 140 -3.87 -1.48 -1.08
N TRP A 141 -4.19 -2.43 -1.96
CA TRP A 141 -3.45 -3.68 -2.08
C TRP A 141 -1.97 -3.46 -2.39
N ASN A 142 -1.64 -2.58 -3.35
CA ASN A 142 -0.26 -2.27 -3.65
C ASN A 142 0.47 -1.61 -2.47
N PHE A 143 -0.22 -0.81 -1.69
CA PHE A 143 0.34 -0.25 -0.46
C PHE A 143 0.62 -1.35 0.57
N VAL A 144 -0.30 -2.29 0.78
CA VAL A 144 -0.09 -3.49 1.62
C VAL A 144 1.12 -4.30 1.14
N ARG A 145 1.29 -4.47 -0.17
CA ARG A 145 2.47 -5.12 -0.76
C ARG A 145 3.77 -4.36 -0.49
N THR A 146 3.71 -3.02 -0.53
CA THR A 146 4.85 -2.15 -0.22
C THR A 146 5.24 -2.29 1.26
N ILE A 147 4.27 -2.27 2.18
CA ILE A 147 4.51 -2.55 3.60
C ILE A 147 5.20 -3.90 3.75
N ASN A 148 4.65 -4.96 3.16
CA ASN A 148 5.26 -6.30 3.23
C ASN A 148 6.70 -6.33 2.76
N THR A 149 7.05 -5.52 1.77
CA THR A 149 8.41 -5.52 1.23
C THR A 149 9.38 -4.71 2.09
N VAL A 150 8.98 -3.52 2.52
CA VAL A 150 9.80 -2.63 3.36
C VAL A 150 10.07 -3.27 4.72
N HIS A 151 9.05 -3.91 5.29
CA HIS A 151 9.08 -4.52 6.62
C HIS A 151 9.42 -6.02 6.61
N LYS A 152 9.85 -6.57 5.47
CA LYS A 152 10.30 -7.96 5.33
C LYS A 152 9.28 -9.01 5.81
N GLY A 153 8.02 -8.84 5.42
CA GLY A 153 6.91 -9.73 5.75
C GLY A 153 6.43 -9.59 7.21
N PRO A 154 6.03 -8.38 7.63
CA PRO A 154 5.55 -8.16 8.99
C PRO A 154 4.20 -8.83 9.19
N LYS A 155 3.79 -8.93 10.44
CA LYS A 155 2.39 -9.12 10.78
C LYS A 155 1.65 -7.79 10.63
N ILE A 156 0.58 -7.76 9.85
CA ILE A 156 -0.21 -6.56 9.59
C ILE A 156 -1.58 -6.68 10.29
N GLN A 157 -1.83 -5.83 11.27
CA GLN A 157 -3.14 -5.65 11.91
C GLN A 157 -3.94 -4.66 11.07
N LEU A 158 -4.96 -5.17 10.36
CA LEU A 158 -5.72 -4.43 9.37
C LEU A 158 -7.10 -4.05 9.92
N PHE A 159 -7.34 -2.74 10.01
CA PHE A 159 -8.60 -2.14 10.44
C PHE A 159 -9.25 -1.44 9.25
N LEU A 160 -10.49 -1.83 8.93
CA LEU A 160 -11.19 -1.34 7.74
C LEU A 160 -12.45 -0.58 8.15
N SER A 161 -12.60 0.64 7.63
CA SER A 161 -13.86 1.37 7.58
C SER A 161 -14.15 1.75 6.13
N MET A 162 -14.92 0.93 5.42
CA MET A 162 -15.20 1.14 4.01
C MET A 162 -16.50 0.44 3.59
N PRO A 163 -17.07 0.78 2.41
CA PRO A 163 -18.19 0.02 1.86
C PRO A 163 -17.83 -1.47 1.72
N VAL A 164 -18.77 -2.35 2.08
CA VAL A 164 -18.54 -3.80 2.12
C VAL A 164 -18.04 -4.35 0.79
N VAL A 165 -18.58 -3.86 -0.32
CA VAL A 165 -18.18 -4.29 -1.68
C VAL A 165 -16.72 -3.91 -1.98
N LEU A 166 -16.27 -2.73 -1.57
CA LEU A 166 -14.87 -2.31 -1.70
C LEU A 166 -13.95 -3.17 -0.82
N GLY A 167 -14.36 -3.44 0.42
CA GLY A 167 -13.63 -4.33 1.33
C GLY A 167 -13.51 -5.75 0.80
N PHE A 168 -14.57 -6.25 0.14
CA PHE A 168 -14.56 -7.56 -0.50
C PHE A 168 -13.56 -7.62 -1.66
N GLN A 169 -13.55 -6.62 -2.57
CA GLN A 169 -12.58 -6.55 -3.66
C GLN A 169 -11.14 -6.47 -3.16
N LEU A 170 -10.89 -5.67 -2.11
CA LEU A 170 -9.57 -5.61 -1.46
C LEU A 170 -9.18 -6.97 -0.87
N GLY A 171 -10.11 -7.64 -0.19
CA GLY A 171 -9.90 -8.98 0.38
C GLY A 171 -9.54 -10.02 -0.68
N GLN A 172 -10.16 -9.97 -1.86
CA GLN A 172 -9.80 -10.85 -2.98
C GLN A 172 -8.36 -10.65 -3.43
N LEU A 173 -7.89 -9.41 -3.55
CA LEU A 173 -6.50 -9.10 -3.94
C LEU A 173 -5.49 -9.54 -2.86
N ILE A 174 -5.80 -9.26 -1.61
CA ILE A 174 -4.96 -9.62 -0.46
C ILE A 174 -4.85 -11.15 -0.31
N GLY A 175 -5.97 -11.87 -0.41
CA GLY A 175 -6.05 -13.32 -0.21
C GLY A 175 -5.17 -14.12 -1.18
N LEU A 176 -4.86 -13.56 -2.36
CA LEU A 176 -3.95 -14.17 -3.34
C LEU A 176 -2.47 -14.07 -2.95
N SER A 177 -2.13 -13.20 -2.00
CA SER A 177 -0.74 -12.75 -1.80
C SER A 177 -0.02 -13.41 -0.62
N ARG A 178 -0.68 -14.31 0.13
CA ARG A 178 -0.14 -15.04 1.31
C ARG A 178 0.49 -14.14 2.39
N TYR A 179 0.08 -12.87 2.48
CA TYR A 179 0.57 -11.94 3.49
C TYR A 179 0.02 -12.29 4.89
N ASN A 180 0.82 -12.02 5.94
CA ASN A 180 0.41 -12.25 7.33
C ASN A 180 -0.48 -11.10 7.81
N ILE A 181 -1.77 -11.18 7.52
CA ILE A 181 -2.75 -10.15 7.84
C ILE A 181 -3.74 -10.65 8.88
N GLU A 182 -3.90 -9.88 9.96
CA GLU A 182 -4.92 -10.06 10.97
C GLU A 182 -6.01 -9.01 10.78
N LEU A 183 -7.23 -9.46 10.49
CA LEU A 183 -8.37 -8.58 10.31
C LEU A 183 -9.01 -8.28 11.66
N PHE A 184 -9.38 -7.01 11.87
CA PHE A 184 -10.12 -6.58 13.05
C PHE A 184 -11.51 -6.07 12.67
N HIS A 185 -12.51 -6.46 13.46
CA HIS A 185 -13.91 -6.08 13.28
C HIS A 185 -14.43 -5.36 14.52
N PHE A 186 -15.18 -4.28 14.31
CA PHE A 186 -15.80 -3.54 15.40
C PHE A 186 -17.10 -4.20 15.85
N GLU A 187 -17.13 -4.72 17.07
CA GLU A 187 -18.30 -5.35 17.69
C GLU A 187 -18.42 -4.91 19.16
N LYS A 188 -19.64 -4.57 19.61
CA LYS A 188 -19.93 -4.24 21.02
C LYS A 188 -18.98 -3.18 21.61
N GLY A 189 -18.67 -2.14 20.83
CA GLY A 189 -17.84 -1.02 21.28
C GLY A 189 -16.33 -1.27 21.23
N ARG A 190 -15.85 -2.38 20.67
CA ARG A 190 -14.42 -2.68 20.56
C ARG A 190 -14.07 -3.40 19.26
N TYR A 191 -12.84 -3.26 18.82
CA TYR A 191 -12.27 -4.06 17.74
C TYR A 191 -11.83 -5.44 18.25
N SER A 192 -12.34 -6.50 17.64
CA SER A 192 -11.97 -7.88 17.93
C SER A 192 -11.29 -8.49 16.72
N LYS A 193 -10.22 -9.26 16.96
CA LYS A 193 -9.52 -10.00 15.91
C LYS A 193 -10.43 -11.08 15.33
N ILE A 194 -10.59 -11.07 14.01
CA ILE A 194 -11.31 -12.11 13.29
C ILE A 194 -10.40 -13.35 13.14
N PRO A 195 -10.85 -14.55 13.52
CA PRO A 195 -10.10 -15.78 13.30
C PRO A 195 -9.78 -15.99 11.82
N SER A 196 -8.56 -16.45 11.53
CA SER A 196 -8.17 -16.74 10.15
C SER A 196 -8.84 -18.02 9.66
N VAL A 197 -9.41 -17.97 8.45
CA VAL A 197 -9.91 -19.16 7.76
C VAL A 197 -8.71 -19.87 7.12
N LYS A 198 -8.23 -20.94 7.75
CA LYS A 198 -7.21 -21.81 7.14
C LYS A 198 -7.90 -22.71 6.10
N ARG A 199 -7.41 -22.77 4.86
CA ARG A 199 -7.77 -23.85 3.95
C ARG A 199 -7.29 -25.16 4.58
N ARG A 200 -8.20 -26.08 4.89
CA ARG A 200 -7.82 -27.49 5.06
C ARG A 200 -7.26 -27.94 3.71
N MET A 201 -6.00 -28.36 3.69
CA MET A 201 -5.54 -29.22 2.61
C MET A 201 -6.07 -30.61 2.97
N GLU A 202 -7.12 -31.06 2.31
CA GLU A 202 -7.39 -32.49 2.27
C GLU A 202 -6.25 -33.12 1.50
N SER A 203 -5.37 -33.83 2.21
CA SER A 203 -4.46 -34.79 1.61
C SER A 203 -5.33 -35.87 1.01
N THR A 204 -5.49 -35.85 -0.31
CA THR A 204 -5.92 -37.04 -1.05
C THR A 204 -4.78 -38.04 -0.95
N ASP A 205 -4.78 -38.81 0.13
CA ASP A 205 -4.05 -40.07 0.20
C ASP A 205 -4.73 -41.00 -0.80
N VAL A 206 -4.19 -41.01 -2.02
CA VAL A 206 -4.48 -42.06 -2.99
C VAL A 206 -3.59 -43.23 -2.59
N GLY A 207 -4.19 -44.18 -1.85
CA GLY A 207 -3.60 -45.48 -1.56
C GLY A 207 -3.51 -46.38 -2.78
#